data_AF-A0AAD5GQ08-F1
#
_entry.id   AF-A0AAD5GQ08-F1
#
_cell.length_a   1.000
_cell.length_b   1.000
_cell.length_c   1.000
_cell.angle_alpha   90.00
_cell.angle_beta   90.00
_cell.angle_gamma   90.00
#
_symmetry.space_group_name_H-M   'P 1'
#
loop_
_entity.id
_entity.type
_entity.pdbx_description
1 polymer ?
#
loop_
_entity_poly.entity_id
_entity_poly.type
_entity_poly.pdbx_seq_one_letter_code
_entity_poly.pdbx_strand_id
1 'polypeptide(L)'
;KEEDEIGGNEEIIYKIDVPANRYDLLCLEGLVQSLRIFCGIDSVPNYKLAGIDKESMLKMHVKPETSMIRPYVVCAVLRGIDFNEARYNSFIDLQDKLHQKICRRRTLVAIGTHDLDTIEGPFTYEALPPSEIEFKPLKQVETFKADKLMEFYKSDLKLKKYLHIIEDSTVFPVN
;
A
#
# COMPACT_ATOMS: atom_id res chain seq x y z
N LYS A 1 49.93 17.38 12.94
CA LYS A 1 50.00 16.37 11.86
C LYS A 1 49.53 15.07 12.48
N GLU A 2 48.32 14.59 12.27
CA GLU A 2 47.30 14.91 11.27
C GLU A 2 45.94 15.05 11.99
N GLU A 3 45.20 16.07 11.58
CA GLU A 3 43.77 16.21 11.86
C GLU A 3 43.06 15.35 10.82
N ASP A 4 42.44 14.25 11.24
CA ASP A 4 41.49 13.53 10.38
C ASP A 4 40.20 14.36 10.34
N GLU A 5 39.99 15.04 9.21
CA GLU A 5 38.73 15.68 8.83
C GLU A 5 37.61 14.63 8.83
N ILE A 6 36.75 14.65 9.86
CA ILE A 6 35.46 13.95 9.84
C ILE A 6 34.49 14.78 8.98
N GLY A 7 34.71 14.73 7.66
CA GLY A 7 33.83 15.25 6.64
C GLY A 7 32.85 14.18 6.18
N GLY A 8 31.84 13.88 7.01
CA GLY A 8 30.71 13.04 6.62
C GLY A 8 29.51 13.38 7.48
N ASN A 9 28.42 13.86 6.86
CA ASN A 9 27.15 14.08 7.56
C ASN A 9 26.69 12.76 8.19
N GLU A 10 26.92 12.58 9.49
CA GLU A 10 26.35 11.45 10.24
C GLU A 10 24.84 11.64 10.35
N GLU A 11 24.09 10.85 9.57
CA GLU A 11 22.63 10.87 9.61
C GLU A 11 22.16 10.24 10.94
N ILE A 12 21.58 11.06 11.82
CA ILE A 12 21.05 10.60 13.11
C ILE A 12 19.68 9.97 12.89
N ILE A 13 19.56 8.66 13.12
CA ILE A 13 18.31 7.91 12.99
C ILE A 13 17.68 7.69 14.37
N TYR A 14 16.48 8.22 14.57
CA TYR A 14 15.67 7.97 15.77
C TYR A 14 14.77 6.76 15.59
N LYS A 15 14.77 5.86 16.58
CA LYS A 15 13.80 4.76 16.69
C LYS A 15 12.76 5.13 17.76
N ILE A 16 11.52 5.35 17.34
CA ILE A 16 10.44 5.84 18.20
C ILE A 16 9.38 4.73 18.32
N ASP A 17 9.05 4.38 19.56
CA ASP A 17 7.94 3.47 19.85
C ASP A 17 6.62 4.24 19.98
N VAL A 18 5.58 3.72 19.34
CA VAL A 18 4.24 4.33 19.31
C VAL A 18 3.18 3.32 19.77
N PRO A 19 2.07 3.77 20.39
CA PRO A 19 0.99 2.89 20.83
C PRO A 19 0.39 2.07 19.68
N ALA A 20 0.08 0.79 19.95
CA ALA A 20 -0.41 -0.14 18.93
C ALA A 20 -1.79 0.22 18.33
N ASN A 21 -2.56 1.08 19.02
CA ASN A 21 -3.89 1.54 18.62
C ASN A 21 -3.89 2.92 17.94
N ARG A 22 -2.73 3.53 17.70
CA ARG A 22 -2.58 4.84 17.04
C ARG A 22 -1.93 4.70 15.67
N TYR A 23 -2.72 4.23 14.71
CA TYR A 23 -2.24 3.96 13.34
C TYR A 23 -1.82 5.21 12.58
N ASP A 24 -2.36 6.36 12.95
CA ASP A 24 -1.98 7.68 12.47
C ASP A 24 -0.55 8.07 12.86
N LEU A 25 0.06 7.44 13.86
CA LEU A 25 1.44 7.70 14.29
C LEU A 25 2.47 6.77 13.64
N LEU A 26 2.08 5.94 12.67
CA LEU A 26 2.99 4.95 12.07
C LEU A 26 3.94 5.54 11.03
N CYS A 27 3.74 6.79 10.60
CA CYS A 27 4.62 7.52 9.71
C CYS A 27 5.13 8.82 10.32
N LEU A 28 6.16 9.39 9.70
CA LEU A 28 6.76 10.65 10.13
C LEU A 28 5.73 11.79 10.10
N GLU A 29 4.93 11.86 9.04
CA GLU A 29 3.96 12.93 8.80
C GLU A 29 2.92 12.99 9.91
N GLY A 30 2.32 11.85 10.26
CA GLY A 30 1.30 11.79 11.31
C GLY A 30 1.86 11.99 12.72
N LEU A 31 3.09 11.55 12.97
CA LEU A 31 3.81 11.83 14.21
C LEU A 31 4.09 13.34 14.36
N VAL A 32 4.67 13.97 13.34
CA VAL A 32 4.97 15.40 13.31
C VAL A 32 3.69 16.21 13.48
N GLN A 33 2.64 15.88 12.74
CA GLN A 33 1.34 16.55 12.85
C GLN A 33 0.77 16.46 14.27
N SER A 34 0.77 15.27 14.86
CA SER A 34 0.26 15.07 16.22
C SER A 34 1.06 15.85 17.26
N LEU A 35 2.39 15.88 17.14
CA LEU A 35 3.27 16.63 18.05
C LEU A 35 3.09 18.14 17.89
N ARG A 36 2.98 18.65 16.65
CA ARG A 36 2.75 20.08 16.39
C ARG A 36 1.42 20.57 16.96
N ILE A 37 0.36 19.77 16.84
CA ILE A 37 -0.94 20.04 17.47
C ILE A 37 -0.83 19.99 19.00
N PHE A 38 -0.16 18.97 19.55
CA PHE A 38 0.03 18.83 20.99
C PHE A 38 0.78 20.00 21.61
N CYS A 39 1.80 20.51 20.93
CA CYS A 39 2.56 21.69 21.34
C CYS A 39 1.85 23.03 21.07
N GLY A 40 0.63 23.01 20.51
CA GLY A 40 -0.13 24.22 20.17
C GLY A 40 0.46 25.03 19.02
N ILE A 41 1.33 24.44 18.19
CA ILE A 41 1.94 25.11 17.03
C ILE A 41 0.95 25.18 15.88
N ASP A 42 0.23 24.08 15.62
CA ASP A 42 -0.78 23.99 14.57
C ASP A 42 -2.17 23.68 15.15
N SER A 43 -3.21 24.13 14.46
CA SER A 43 -4.59 23.69 14.71
C SER A 43 -4.85 22.29 14.14
N VAL A 44 -5.84 21.59 14.69
CA VAL A 44 -6.30 20.29 14.14
C VAL A 44 -6.74 20.47 12.68
N PRO A 45 -6.21 19.66 11.74
CA PRO A 45 -6.59 19.73 10.33
C PRO A 45 -8.08 19.39 10.11
N ASN A 46 -8.68 19.96 9.08
CA ASN A 46 -10.01 19.57 8.62
C ASN A 46 -9.90 18.84 7.28
N TYR A 47 -10.08 17.52 7.29
CA TYR A 47 -10.08 16.70 6.09
C TYR A 47 -11.48 16.69 5.46
N LYS A 48 -11.57 17.08 4.19
CA LYS A 48 -12.82 17.10 3.42
C LYS A 48 -12.66 16.32 2.14
N LEU A 49 -13.74 15.70 1.70
CA LEU A 49 -13.83 15.15 0.35
C LEU A 49 -13.86 16.30 -0.65
N ALA A 50 -13.18 16.12 -1.78
CA ALA A 50 -13.29 17.05 -2.89
C ALA A 50 -14.72 17.02 -3.46
N GLY A 51 -15.23 18.18 -3.86
CA GLY A 51 -16.54 18.29 -4.51
C GLY A 51 -16.47 17.76 -5.93
N ILE A 52 -16.64 16.45 -6.10
CA ILE A 52 -16.67 15.78 -7.40
C ILE A 52 -18.11 15.38 -7.72
N ASP A 53 -18.56 15.74 -8.93
CA ASP A 53 -19.89 15.36 -9.41
C ASP A 53 -20.01 13.84 -9.57
N LYS A 54 -21.22 13.31 -9.36
CA LYS A 54 -21.48 11.86 -9.44
C LYS A 54 -21.12 11.25 -10.78
N GLU A 55 -21.19 12.03 -11.85
CA GLU A 55 -20.85 11.59 -13.22
C GLU A 55 -19.35 11.43 -13.42
N SER A 56 -18.53 12.27 -12.77
CA SER A 56 -17.07 12.22 -12.83
C SER A 56 -16.44 11.30 -11.77
N MET A 57 -17.26 10.74 -10.87
CA MET A 57 -16.79 9.85 -9.81
C MET A 57 -16.41 8.48 -10.40
N LEU A 58 -15.13 8.12 -10.27
CA LEU A 58 -14.63 6.80 -10.64
C LEU A 58 -15.31 5.71 -9.82
N LYS A 59 -15.57 4.57 -10.46
CA LYS A 59 -16.30 3.45 -9.88
C LYS A 59 -15.45 2.18 -9.92
N MET A 60 -15.48 1.44 -8.82
CA MET A 60 -14.97 0.08 -8.72
C MET A 60 -16.16 -0.88 -8.69
N HIS A 61 -16.25 -1.75 -9.70
CA HIS A 61 -17.33 -2.72 -9.83
C HIS A 61 -16.91 -4.06 -9.24
N VAL A 62 -17.51 -4.41 -8.10
CA VAL A 62 -17.22 -5.67 -7.41
C VAL A 62 -18.06 -6.79 -8.01
N LYS A 63 -17.41 -7.88 -8.45
CA LYS A 63 -18.08 -9.04 -9.01
C LYS A 63 -18.44 -10.08 -7.93
N PRO A 64 -19.52 -10.86 -8.10
CA PRO A 64 -20.00 -11.80 -7.08
C PRO A 64 -18.96 -12.85 -6.67
N GLU A 65 -18.09 -13.27 -7.59
CA GLU A 65 -17.09 -14.34 -7.36
C GLU A 65 -16.09 -13.97 -6.26
N THR A 66 -15.91 -12.67 -6.01
CA THR A 66 -15.05 -12.17 -4.92
C THR A 66 -15.50 -12.66 -3.53
N SER A 67 -16.78 -13.01 -3.35
CA SER A 67 -17.30 -13.52 -2.08
C SER A 67 -16.68 -14.86 -1.65
N MET A 68 -16.09 -15.60 -2.59
CA MET A 68 -15.44 -16.88 -2.30
C MET A 68 -14.10 -16.73 -1.60
N ILE A 69 -13.47 -15.55 -1.66
CA ILE A 69 -12.13 -15.33 -1.10
C ILE A 69 -11.98 -14.01 -0.34
N ARG A 70 -12.34 -12.89 -0.98
CA ARG A 70 -12.17 -11.53 -0.44
C ARG A 70 -13.36 -10.67 -0.91
N PRO A 71 -14.46 -10.61 -0.13
CA PRO A 71 -15.73 -10.03 -0.59
C PRO A 71 -15.73 -8.50 -0.75
N TYR A 72 -14.73 -7.79 -0.20
CA TYR A 72 -14.80 -6.33 -0.07
C TYR A 72 -13.54 -5.66 -0.62
N VAL A 73 -13.75 -4.52 -1.29
CA VAL A 73 -12.72 -3.58 -1.72
C VAL A 73 -13.21 -2.15 -1.45
N VAL A 74 -12.29 -1.28 -1.04
CA VAL A 74 -12.54 0.16 -0.88
C VAL A 74 -11.43 0.90 -1.61
N CYS A 75 -11.80 1.92 -2.36
CA CYS A 75 -10.87 2.73 -3.15
C CYS A 75 -10.99 4.20 -2.75
N ALA A 76 -9.88 4.93 -2.88
CA ALA A 76 -9.83 6.37 -2.75
C ALA A 76 -8.84 6.93 -3.77
N VAL A 77 -9.08 8.16 -4.20
CA VAL A 77 -8.21 8.88 -5.14
C VAL A 77 -7.69 10.13 -4.46
N LEU A 78 -6.37 10.26 -4.41
CA LEU A 78 -5.68 11.46 -3.97
C LEU A 78 -5.10 12.15 -5.20
N ARG A 79 -5.52 13.38 -5.49
CA ARG A 79 -5.04 14.17 -6.64
C ARG A 79 -4.09 15.28 -6.19
N GLY A 80 -3.18 15.66 -7.08
CA GLY A 80 -2.22 16.74 -6.81
C GLY A 80 -1.16 16.36 -5.78
N ILE A 81 -0.82 15.07 -5.70
CA ILE A 81 0.26 14.59 -4.83
C ILE A 81 1.58 14.75 -5.56
N ASP A 82 2.51 15.48 -4.95
CA ASP A 82 3.87 15.64 -5.43
C ASP A 82 4.83 14.76 -4.61
N PHE A 83 5.21 13.63 -5.22
CA PHE A 83 6.16 12.69 -4.63
C PHE A 83 7.59 13.05 -4.99
N ASN A 84 8.41 13.24 -3.96
CA ASN A 84 9.85 13.04 -4.06
C ASN A 84 10.23 11.68 -3.44
N GLU A 85 11.49 11.29 -3.58
CA GLU A 85 11.97 9.99 -3.06
C GLU A 85 11.69 9.80 -1.56
N ALA A 86 11.93 10.82 -0.74
CA ALA A 86 11.69 10.74 0.70
C ALA A 86 10.20 10.54 1.05
N ARG A 87 9.30 11.32 0.44
CA ARG A 87 7.84 11.20 0.63
C ARG A 87 7.32 9.86 0.12
N TYR A 88 7.81 9.40 -1.02
CA TYR A 88 7.44 8.11 -1.59
C TYR A 88 7.87 6.96 -0.68
N ASN A 89 9.11 7.00 -0.18
CA ASN A 89 9.60 6.00 0.77
C ASN A 89 8.81 6.01 2.09
N SER A 90 8.48 7.19 2.64
CA SER A 90 7.62 7.32 3.82
C SER A 90 6.23 6.73 3.59
N PHE A 91 5.65 6.97 2.41
CA PHE A 91 4.35 6.45 2.01
C PHE A 91 4.33 4.91 1.91
N ILE A 92 5.34 4.32 1.26
CA ILE A 92 5.47 2.86 1.17
C ILE A 92 5.74 2.23 2.53
N ASP A 93 6.56 2.85 3.37
CA ASP A 93 6.82 2.39 4.74
C ASP A 93 5.54 2.40 5.60
N LEU A 94 4.70 3.43 5.48
CA LEU A 94 3.39 3.46 6.14
C LEU A 94 2.52 2.28 5.69
N GLN A 95 2.45 2.03 4.38
CA GLN A 95 1.69 0.91 3.82
C GLN A 95 2.17 -0.43 4.40
N ASP A 96 3.48 -0.65 4.42
CA ASP A 96 4.07 -1.88 4.96
C ASP A 96 3.83 -2.03 6.47
N LYS A 97 3.93 -0.94 7.25
CA LYS A 97 3.62 -0.95 8.69
C LYS A 97 2.15 -1.29 8.97
N LEU A 98 1.22 -0.75 8.18
CA LEU A 98 -0.20 -1.10 8.26
C LEU A 98 -0.41 -2.58 7.92
N HIS A 99 0.22 -3.06 6.84
CA HIS A 99 0.19 -4.48 6.45
C HIS A 99 0.67 -5.40 7.56
N GLN A 100 1.78 -5.09 8.22
CA GLN A 100 2.32 -5.91 9.31
C GLN A 100 1.43 -5.91 10.56
N LYS A 101 0.83 -4.75 10.89
CA LYS A 101 0.08 -4.57 12.14
C LYS A 101 -1.42 -4.81 11.94
N ILE A 102 -2.19 -3.75 11.70
CA ILE A 102 -3.66 -3.79 11.72
C ILE A 102 -4.24 -4.76 10.68
N CYS A 103 -3.58 -4.89 9.53
CA CYS A 103 -4.00 -5.78 8.46
C CYS A 103 -3.64 -7.26 8.70
N ARG A 104 -2.94 -7.56 9.80
CA ARG A 104 -2.41 -8.89 10.17
C ARG A 104 -1.68 -9.58 9.01
N ARG A 105 -0.55 -9.01 8.60
CA ARG A 105 0.28 -9.54 7.50
C ARG A 105 -0.54 -9.78 6.23
N ARG A 106 -1.37 -8.79 5.87
CA ARG A 106 -2.28 -8.81 4.71
C ARG A 106 -3.43 -9.82 4.78
N THR A 107 -3.53 -10.66 5.81
CA THR A 107 -4.60 -11.66 5.94
C THR A 107 -5.98 -10.99 6.01
N LEU A 108 -6.11 -9.86 6.72
CA LEU A 108 -7.37 -9.14 6.83
C LEU A 108 -7.58 -8.11 5.71
N VAL A 109 -6.54 -7.33 5.40
CA VAL A 109 -6.60 -6.23 4.42
C VAL A 109 -5.32 -6.18 3.61
N ALA A 110 -5.42 -6.13 2.29
CA ALA A 110 -4.31 -5.75 1.43
C ALA A 110 -4.56 -4.34 0.89
N ILE A 111 -3.50 -3.53 0.81
CA ILE A 111 -3.54 -2.16 0.30
C ILE A 111 -2.65 -2.16 -0.93
N GLY A 112 -3.19 -1.70 -2.05
CA GLY A 112 -2.48 -1.47 -3.30
C GLY A 112 -2.58 0.01 -3.67
N THR A 113 -1.52 0.51 -4.29
CA THR A 113 -1.40 1.91 -4.71
C THR A 113 -1.01 1.93 -6.18
N HIS A 114 -1.77 2.66 -6.98
CA HIS A 114 -1.64 2.69 -8.42
C HIS A 114 -1.50 4.14 -8.89
N ASP A 115 -0.68 4.35 -9.92
CA ASP A 115 -0.62 5.63 -10.61
C ASP A 115 -1.85 5.75 -11.52
N LEU A 116 -2.78 6.61 -11.12
CA LEU A 116 -4.05 6.80 -11.82
C LEU A 116 -3.87 7.33 -13.25
N ASP A 117 -2.77 8.01 -13.54
CA ASP A 117 -2.50 8.54 -14.88
C ASP A 117 -2.10 7.43 -15.88
N THR A 118 -1.86 6.20 -15.39
CA THR A 118 -1.46 5.04 -16.20
C THR A 118 -2.56 4.03 -16.46
N ILE A 119 -3.75 4.23 -15.88
CA ILE A 119 -4.87 3.29 -15.93
C ILE A 119 -6.18 4.00 -16.25
N GLU A 120 -7.07 3.32 -16.96
CA GLU A 120 -8.39 3.85 -17.32
C GLU A 120 -9.48 2.86 -16.93
N GLY A 121 -10.64 3.39 -16.55
CA GLY A 121 -11.80 2.58 -16.18
C GLY A 121 -12.55 2.03 -17.39
N PRO A 122 -13.60 1.22 -17.16
CA PRO A 122 -14.17 0.89 -15.87
C PRO A 122 -13.29 -0.07 -15.04
N PHE A 123 -13.15 0.19 -13.74
CA PHE A 123 -12.40 -0.68 -12.84
C PHE A 123 -13.29 -1.79 -12.29
N THR A 124 -12.76 -3.00 -12.23
CA THR A 124 -13.46 -4.19 -11.74
C THR A 124 -12.62 -4.88 -10.67
N TYR A 125 -13.28 -5.37 -9.62
CA TYR A 125 -12.68 -6.27 -8.65
C TYR A 125 -13.32 -7.64 -8.80
N GLU A 126 -12.52 -8.61 -9.21
CA GLU A 126 -12.97 -9.94 -9.63
C GLU A 126 -12.20 -11.03 -8.88
N ALA A 127 -12.68 -12.27 -8.97
CA ALA A 127 -11.93 -13.44 -8.55
C ALA A 127 -12.01 -14.50 -9.64
N LEU A 128 -10.87 -14.83 -10.23
CA LEU A 128 -10.77 -15.70 -11.41
C LEU A 128 -9.91 -16.93 -11.11
N PRO A 129 -10.11 -18.05 -11.83
CA PRO A 129 -9.19 -19.19 -11.75
C PRO A 129 -7.74 -18.75 -12.07
N PRO A 130 -6.72 -19.22 -11.32
CA PRO A 130 -5.33 -18.79 -11.52
C PRO A 130 -4.80 -18.97 -12.96
N SER A 131 -5.33 -19.95 -13.70
CA SER A 131 -4.95 -20.24 -15.10
C SER A 131 -5.44 -19.20 -16.11
N GLU A 132 -6.42 -18.37 -15.75
CA GLU A 132 -7.06 -17.34 -16.57
C GLU A 132 -6.49 -15.94 -16.29
N ILE A 133 -5.68 -15.79 -15.24
CA ILE A 133 -5.07 -14.53 -14.86
C ILE A 133 -3.67 -14.47 -15.44
N GLU A 134 -3.40 -13.45 -16.26
CA GLU A 134 -2.10 -13.21 -16.85
C GLU A 134 -1.71 -11.74 -16.66
N PHE A 135 -0.58 -11.49 -15.99
CA PHE A 135 -0.11 -10.12 -15.77
C PHE A 135 1.41 -10.05 -15.62
N LYS A 136 1.95 -8.85 -15.79
CA LYS A 136 3.37 -8.54 -15.59
C LYS A 136 3.60 -8.01 -14.16
N PRO A 137 4.25 -8.78 -13.27
CA PRO A 137 4.48 -8.35 -11.91
C PRO A 137 5.46 -7.18 -11.79
N LEU A 138 5.38 -6.44 -10.69
CA LEU A 138 6.29 -5.35 -10.40
C LEU A 138 7.75 -5.83 -10.40
N LYS A 139 8.63 -5.07 -11.06
CA LYS A 139 10.07 -5.39 -11.24
C LYS A 139 10.36 -6.64 -12.07
N GLN A 140 9.37 -7.19 -12.77
CA GLN A 140 9.59 -8.26 -13.74
C GLN A 140 9.54 -7.73 -15.16
N VAL A 141 10.20 -8.42 -16.08
CA VAL A 141 10.19 -8.10 -17.51
C VAL A 141 9.13 -8.93 -18.23
N GLU A 142 8.98 -10.18 -17.79
CA GLU A 142 8.09 -11.18 -18.38
C GLU A 142 6.69 -11.12 -17.77
N THR A 143 5.73 -11.62 -18.55
CA THR A 143 4.34 -11.82 -18.14
C THR A 143 4.18 -13.22 -17.56
N PHE A 144 3.42 -13.34 -16.48
CA PHE A 144 3.19 -14.61 -15.79
C PHE A 144 1.70 -14.90 -15.70
N LYS A 145 1.34 -16.18 -15.85
CA LYS A 145 0.07 -16.68 -15.34
C LYS A 145 0.11 -16.76 -13.82
N ALA A 146 -1.02 -16.60 -13.14
CA ALA A 146 -1.03 -16.50 -11.68
C ALA A 146 -0.62 -17.80 -10.97
N ASP A 147 -0.92 -18.97 -11.54
CA ASP A 147 -0.38 -20.27 -11.09
C ASP A 147 1.17 -20.30 -11.20
N LYS A 148 1.66 -19.87 -12.36
CA LYS A 148 3.05 -19.51 -12.72
C LYS A 148 3.75 -18.74 -11.61
N LEU A 149 3.09 -17.64 -11.28
CA LEU A 149 3.59 -16.60 -10.41
C LEU A 149 3.65 -17.05 -8.95
N MET A 150 2.67 -17.84 -8.51
CA MET A 150 2.65 -18.40 -7.17
C MET A 150 3.88 -19.27 -6.92
N GLU A 151 4.20 -20.16 -7.87
CA GLU A 151 5.42 -20.97 -7.80
C GLU A 151 6.70 -20.13 -7.82
N PHE A 152 6.77 -19.13 -8.71
CA PHE A 152 7.92 -18.23 -8.79
C PHE A 152 8.21 -17.55 -7.44
N TYR A 153 7.17 -17.06 -6.75
CA TYR A 153 7.32 -16.37 -5.49
C TYR A 153 7.54 -17.27 -4.27
N LYS A 154 7.43 -18.60 -4.37
CA LYS A 154 7.80 -19.49 -3.25
C LYS A 154 9.27 -19.34 -2.84
N SER A 155 10.12 -18.96 -3.79
CA SER A 155 11.53 -18.67 -3.55
C SER A 155 11.80 -17.26 -3.00
N ASP A 156 10.85 -16.33 -3.13
CA ASP A 156 11.03 -14.93 -2.77
C ASP A 156 10.97 -14.72 -1.25
N LEU A 157 12.00 -14.11 -0.67
CA LEU A 157 12.11 -13.93 0.79
C LEU A 157 11.03 -13.03 1.40
N LYS A 158 10.48 -12.10 0.61
CA LYS A 158 9.47 -11.13 1.06
C LYS A 158 8.07 -11.68 0.85
N LEU A 159 7.79 -12.20 -0.35
CA LEU A 159 6.45 -12.57 -0.78
C LEU A 159 6.04 -13.98 -0.37
N LYS A 160 6.98 -14.94 -0.22
CA LYS A 160 6.65 -16.31 0.21
C LYS A 160 5.80 -16.36 1.48
N LYS A 161 5.97 -15.37 2.35
CA LYS A 161 5.26 -15.26 3.64
C LYS A 161 3.76 -14.97 3.49
N TYR A 162 3.28 -14.62 2.29
CA TYR A 162 1.88 -14.23 2.04
C TYR A 162 1.14 -15.17 1.09
N LEU A 163 1.85 -16.08 0.39
CA LEU A 163 1.26 -16.94 -0.63
C LEU A 163 0.14 -17.81 -0.05
N HIS A 164 0.38 -18.40 1.11
CA HIS A 164 -0.58 -19.21 1.88
C HIS A 164 -1.92 -18.54 2.20
N ILE A 165 -2.04 -17.23 2.02
CA ILE A 165 -3.30 -16.51 2.24
C ILE A 165 -4.32 -16.87 1.15
N ILE A 166 -3.88 -17.15 -0.07
CA ILE A 166 -4.75 -17.42 -1.21
C ILE A 166 -4.37 -18.68 -2.00
N GLU A 167 -3.21 -19.30 -1.77
CA GLU A 167 -2.68 -20.39 -2.63
C GLU A 167 -3.60 -21.61 -2.73
N ASP A 168 -4.36 -21.91 -1.67
CA ASP A 168 -5.30 -23.04 -1.64
C ASP A 168 -6.69 -22.70 -2.23
N SER A 169 -6.91 -21.45 -2.64
CA SER A 169 -8.17 -21.01 -3.22
C SER A 169 -8.31 -21.44 -4.68
N THR A 170 -9.53 -21.79 -5.08
CA THR A 170 -9.87 -22.10 -6.47
C THR A 170 -9.87 -20.86 -7.38
N VAL A 171 -9.99 -19.68 -6.79
CA VAL A 171 -9.97 -18.38 -7.47
C VAL A 171 -9.02 -17.41 -6.79
N PHE A 172 -8.33 -16.55 -7.55
CA PHE A 172 -7.50 -15.48 -7.01
C PHE A 172 -8.12 -14.11 -7.30
N PRO A 173 -8.03 -13.15 -6.36
CA PRO A 173 -8.55 -11.80 -6.54
C PRO A 173 -7.71 -11.02 -7.57
N VAL A 174 -8.39 -10.28 -8.44
CA VAL A 174 -7.78 -9.41 -9.47
C VAL A 174 -8.47 -8.06 -9.46
N ASN A 175 -7.70 -6.98 -9.62
CA ASN A 175 -8.14 -5.59 -9.55
C ASN A 175 -7.37 -4.69 -10.51
#